data_AF-A0A3C1N9L0-F1
#
_entry.id   AF-A0A3C1N9L0-F1
#
_cell.length_a   1.000
_cell.length_b   1.000
_cell.length_c   1.000
_cell.angle_alpha   90.00
_cell.angle_beta   90.00
_cell.angle_gamma   90.00
#
_symmetry.space_group_name_H-M   'P 1'
#
loop_
_entity.id
_entity.type
_entity.pdbx_description
1 polymer ?
#
loop_
_entity_poly.entity_id
_entity_poly.type
_entity_poly.pdbx_seq_one_letter_code
_entity_poly.pdbx_strand_id
1 'polypeptide(L)' 'IFRYLSYDEIGTSSLQSRALAGVSNGTYIFCLPGSSGACRTAWDKLLQHQLDYRTRPCNLVELMPRLLEHRQ' A
#
# COMPACT_ATOMS: atom_id res chain seq x y z
N ILE A 1 -6.39 -4.93 -2.68
CA ILE A 1 -6.73 -3.69 -3.42
C ILE A 1 -5.84 -3.48 -4.65
N PHE A 2 -4.51 -3.46 -4.53
CA PHE A 2 -3.60 -3.25 -5.69
C PHE A 2 -3.95 -4.11 -6.92
N ARG A 3 -4.17 -5.41 -6.75
CA ARG A 3 -4.54 -6.32 -7.85
C ARG A 3 -5.84 -5.92 -8.55
N TYR A 4 -6.81 -5.36 -7.84
CA TYR A 4 -8.04 -4.87 -8.46
C TYR A 4 -7.78 -3.64 -9.35
N LEU A 5 -7.03 -2.66 -8.84
CA LEU A 5 -6.65 -1.47 -9.63
C LEU A 5 -5.77 -1.81 -10.82
N SER A 6 -4.87 -2.79 -10.65
CA SER A 6 -4.04 -3.29 -11.73
C SER A 6 -4.85 -4.11 -12.73
N TYR A 7 -5.88 -4.85 -12.32
CA TYR A 7 -6.76 -5.55 -13.26
C TYR A 7 -7.53 -4.58 -14.16
N ASP A 8 -8.00 -3.46 -13.62
CA ASP A 8 -8.62 -2.39 -14.41
C ASP A 8 -7.68 -1.82 -15.49
N GLU A 9 -6.37 -1.77 -15.19
CA GLU A 9 -5.36 -1.18 -16.08
C GLU A 9 -4.73 -2.17 -17.08
N ILE A 10 -4.43 -3.41 -16.65
CA ILE A 10 -3.69 -4.42 -17.44
C ILE A 10 -4.41 -5.76 -17.56
N GLY A 11 -5.67 -5.85 -17.14
CA GLY A 11 -6.51 -7.04 -17.25
C GLY A 11 -5.96 -8.24 -16.49
N THR A 12 -6.08 -9.42 -17.11
CA THR A 12 -5.70 -10.72 -16.53
C THR A 12 -4.22 -10.81 -16.17
N SER A 13 -3.35 -10.00 -16.77
CA SER A 13 -1.93 -9.88 -16.40
C SER A 13 -1.74 -9.51 -14.93
N SER A 14 -2.74 -8.86 -14.30
CA SER A 14 -2.71 -8.56 -12.86
C SER A 14 -2.62 -9.81 -11.98
N LEU A 15 -3.03 -10.98 -12.49
CA LEU A 15 -2.88 -12.26 -11.79
C LEU A 15 -1.42 -12.56 -11.43
N GLN A 16 -0.46 -12.14 -12.27
CA GLN A 16 0.97 -12.35 -12.05
C GLN A 16 1.56 -11.44 -10.96
N SER A 17 0.86 -10.37 -10.59
CA SER A 17 1.30 -9.43 -9.57
C SER A 17 1.07 -10.01 -8.18
N ARG A 18 2.15 -10.30 -7.45
CA ARG A 18 2.16 -10.77 -6.05
C ARG A 18 2.45 -9.64 -5.05
N ALA A 19 1.82 -8.49 -5.26
CA ALA A 19 1.99 -7.34 -4.37
C ALA A 19 1.42 -7.65 -2.98
N LEU A 20 2.14 -7.30 -1.92
CA LEU A 20 1.75 -7.50 -0.53
C LEU A 20 2.24 -6.33 0.33
N ALA A 21 1.64 -6.17 1.50
CA ALA A 21 2.04 -5.17 2.47
C ALA A 21 1.90 -5.72 3.89
N GLY A 22 2.66 -5.18 4.83
CA GLY A 22 2.61 -5.57 6.23
C GLY A 22 3.30 -4.55 7.14
N VAL A 23 3.34 -4.86 8.43
CA VAL A 23 4.06 -4.09 9.45
C VAL A 23 5.12 -5.00 10.06
N SER A 24 6.34 -4.50 10.21
CA SER A 24 7.39 -5.16 10.98
C SER A 24 8.15 -4.12 11.78
N ASN A 25 8.34 -4.38 13.07
CA ASN A 25 9.11 -3.51 13.98
C ASN A 25 8.68 -2.02 13.95
N GLY A 26 7.38 -1.74 13.88
CA GLY A 26 6.88 -0.36 13.83
C GLY A 26 7.00 0.30 12.46
N THR A 27 7.32 -0.46 11.41
CA THR A 27 7.53 0.05 10.05
C THR A 27 6.57 -0.60 9.08
N TYR A 28 5.86 0.20 8.29
CA TYR A 28 5.10 -0.29 7.15
C TYR A 28 6.03 -0.73 6.02
N ILE A 29 5.76 -1.89 5.43
CA ILE A 29 6.51 -2.47 4.32
C ILE A 29 5.53 -2.75 3.18
N PHE A 30 5.85 -2.27 1.98
CA PHE A 30 5.07 -2.50 0.76
C PHE A 30 5.95 -3.16 -0.29
N CYS A 31 5.62 -4.38 -0.70
CA CYS A 31 6.30 -5.09 -1.78
C CYS A 31 5.48 -4.96 -3.06
N LEU A 32 6.03 -4.28 -4.06
CA LEU A 32 5.37 -4.01 -5.35
C LEU A 32 6.06 -4.76 -6.50
N PRO A 33 5.38 -4.98 -7.64
CA PRO A 33 6.03 -5.53 -8.84
C PRO A 33 7.12 -4.60 -9.38
N GLY A 34 8.12 -5.15 -10.08
CA GLY A 34 9.26 -4.38 -10.59
C GLY A 34 8.96 -3.42 -11.76
N SER A 35 7.75 -3.47 -12.33
CA SER A 35 7.34 -2.55 -13.39
C SER A 35 7.14 -1.13 -12.85
N SER A 36 7.68 -0.13 -13.53
CA SER A 36 7.48 1.28 -13.19
C SER A 36 6.00 1.70 -13.25
N GLY A 37 5.22 1.11 -14.16
CA GLY A 37 3.77 1.29 -14.22
C GLY A 37 3.08 0.80 -12.95
N ALA A 38 3.42 -0.41 -12.49
CA ALA A 38 2.87 -0.96 -11.25
C ALA A 38 3.21 -0.10 -10.03
N CYS A 39 4.44 0.40 -9.93
CA CYS A 39 4.84 1.33 -8.87
C CYS A 39 4.04 2.64 -8.92
N ARG A 40 3.81 3.18 -10.12
CA ARG A 40 2.99 4.38 -10.33
C ARG A 40 1.54 4.15 -9.92
N THR A 41 0.91 3.06 -10.36
CA THR A 41 -0.46 2.69 -9.97
C THR A 41 -0.58 2.53 -8.45
N ALA A 42 0.39 1.88 -7.80
CA ALA A 42 0.41 1.72 -6.35
C ALA A 42 0.57 3.06 -5.62
N TRP A 43 1.47 3.92 -6.10
CA TRP A 43 1.69 5.23 -5.48
C TRP A 43 0.47 6.13 -5.67
N ASP A 44 0.09 6.38 -6.92
CA ASP A 44 -0.90 7.39 -7.29
C ASP A 44 -2.31 7.02 -6.84
N LYS A 45 -2.67 5.73 -6.81
CA LYS A 45 -4.05 5.31 -6.49
C LYS A 45 -4.21 4.78 -5.06
N LEU A 46 -3.13 4.53 -4.32
CA LEU A 46 -3.20 3.89 -3.00
C LEU A 46 -2.28 4.53 -1.95
N LEU A 47 -0.96 4.42 -2.13
CA LEU A 47 -0.01 4.70 -1.07
C LEU A 47 0.03 6.18 -0.72
N GLN A 48 -0.04 7.08 -1.72
CA GLN A 48 -0.01 8.52 -1.43
C GLN A 48 -1.17 8.96 -0.53
N HIS A 49 -2.36 8.38 -0.71
CA HIS A 49 -3.52 8.70 0.11
C HIS A 49 -3.37 8.15 1.52
N GLN A 50 -2.85 6.93 1.67
CA GLN A 50 -2.65 6.32 2.98
C GLN A 50 -1.46 6.90 3.76
N LEU A 51 -0.51 7.53 3.07
CA LEU A 51 0.66 8.20 3.65
C LEU A 51 0.50 9.73 3.75
N ASP A 52 -0.67 10.27 3.39
CA ASP A 52 -1.03 11.67 3.64
C ASP A 52 -1.90 11.75 4.89
N TYR A 53 -1.41 12.45 5.93
CA TYR A 53 -2.12 12.61 7.21
C TYR A 53 -3.46 13.35 7.06
N ARG A 54 -3.67 14.08 5.96
CA ARG A 54 -4.89 14.85 5.71
C ARG A 54 -6.02 13.98 5.17
N THR A 55 -5.71 12.76 4.73
CA THR A 55 -6.70 11.82 4.19
C THR A 55 -7.67 11.37 5.29
N ARG A 56 -8.97 11.47 5.00
CA ARG A 56 -10.08 11.07 5.87
C ARG A 56 -10.84 9.88 5.28
N PRO A 57 -11.57 9.08 6.08
CA PRO A 57 -11.76 9.21 7.53
C PRO A 57 -10.59 8.67 8.37
N CYS A 58 -9.64 7.96 7.76
CA CYS A 58 -8.46 7.40 8.42
C CYS A 58 -7.31 7.21 7.42
N ASN A 59 -6.08 7.15 7.93
CA ASN A 59 -4.88 6.89 7.15
C ASN A 59 -3.82 6.15 7.99
N LEU A 60 -2.76 5.66 7.34
CA LEU A 60 -1.71 4.89 8.02
C LEU A 60 -0.83 5.75 8.91
N VAL A 61 -0.68 7.05 8.61
CA VAL A 61 0.13 8.00 9.39
C VAL A 61 -0.44 8.16 10.80
N GLU A 62 -1.76 8.34 10.91
CA GLU A 62 -2.46 8.42 12.21
C GLU A 62 -2.32 7.13 13.04
N LEU A 63 -2.11 5.98 12.38
CA LEU A 63 -1.91 4.70 13.04
C LEU A 63 -0.44 4.43 13.43
N MET A 64 0.53 5.18 12.91
CA MET A 64 1.96 4.95 13.17
C MET A 64 2.33 4.91 14.68
N PRO A 65 1.81 5.81 15.54
CA PRO A 65 2.13 5.77 16.97
C PRO A 65 1.71 4.46 17.66
N ARG A 66 0.76 3.73 17.07
CA ARG A 66 0.15 2.54 17.65
C ARG A 66 0.86 1.23 17.28
N LEU A 67 1.80 1.27 16.34
CA LEU A 67 2.38 0.06 15.74
C LEU A 67 3.22 -0.80 16.72
N LEU A 68 3.64 -0.22 17.84
CA LEU A 68 4.44 -0.89 18.88
C LEU A 68 3.72 -0.99 20.23
N GLU A 69 2.40 -0.74 20.29
CA GLU A 69 1.62 -0.79 21.54
C GLU A 69 1.76 -2.13 22.29
N HIS A 70 1.88 -3.24 21.58
CA HIS A 70 2.04 -4.59 22.15
C HIS A 70 3.36 -4.84 22.88
N ARG A 71 4.33 -3.91 22.80
CA ARG A 71 5.63 -4.01 23.47
C ARG A 71 5.72 -3.21 24.76
N GLN A 72 4.68 -2.46 25.11
CA GLN A 72 4.61 -1.65 26.32
C GLN A 72 4.12 -2.47 27.51
#